data_AF-A0A7C1EB77-F1
#
_entry.id   AF-A0A7C1EB77-F1
#
_cell.length_a   1.000
_cell.length_b   1.000
_cell.length_c   1.000
_cell.angle_alpha   90.00
_cell.angle_beta   90.00
_cell.angle_gamma   90.00
#
_symmetry.space_group_name_H-M   'P 1'
#
loop_
_entity.id
_entity.type
_entity.pdbx_description
1 polymer ?
#
loop_
_entity_poly.entity_id
_entity_poly.type
_entity_poly.pdbx_seq_one_letter_code
_entity_poly.pdbx_strand_id
1 'polypeptide(L)'
;MSVALIAALGFATVVRASETVIERDVTWHVTQSDETFALDIAGDLDRANTWYIVPYTIQHPRFDVSRSMRLENRGDNILVNPRIRANGRSDWWDINDGLADLIDPDMTDREKALAIGWHILRHRYHTYGTTRETIDPVKYLNVFGYGWCTESAQALVNLWKKAGLQARFYRIWGHDVSEAWYEGGWHLFDADGEVFIDVPDRIPGIGIEDIANDHALALFVPPYGSGDPWLNSSIMAQRYAAIFGGRQTSDVTFGIAFVTEHTMALRLRPDESFTWYWTPQARYFGPTDYGGYARVPEYYGTGRFEFAPDFTSSRWRTGATEASNVKSRSEDGLPGPLLHVAVNGQPGVLRYDFESPYVFVDGMLTGIVSVSNGGSVVCTVERFRDTVDSVEHTFNTSGTYPFSIPLVDLIAPTTRSASYSIAARFEIIGRDSGLDSLAVVLDT
;
A
#
# COMPACT_ATOMS: atom_id res chain seq x y z
N MET A 1 8.80 56.95 47.00
CA MET A 1 8.42 57.09 45.58
C MET A 1 8.66 55.76 44.91
N SER A 2 7.60 54.94 44.80
CA SER A 2 7.62 53.65 44.15
C SER A 2 7.04 53.84 42.75
N VAL A 3 7.82 53.56 41.71
CA VAL A 3 7.34 53.51 40.33
C VAL A 3 7.22 52.03 39.97
N ALA A 4 5.99 51.55 39.87
CA ALA A 4 5.68 50.22 39.37
C ALA A 4 5.86 50.20 37.85
N LEU A 5 6.71 49.30 37.34
CA LEU A 5 6.77 48.97 35.92
C LEU A 5 5.70 47.90 35.65
N ILE A 6 4.63 48.28 34.96
CA ILE A 6 3.61 47.35 34.46
C ILE A 6 4.17 46.67 33.21
N ALA A 7 4.45 45.36 33.30
CA ALA A 7 4.71 44.53 32.14
C ALA A 7 3.37 44.17 31.48
N ALA A 8 3.14 44.68 30.27
CA ALA A 8 2.01 44.29 29.44
C ALA A 8 2.31 42.91 28.83
N LEU A 9 1.71 41.85 29.38
CA LEU A 9 1.58 40.57 28.71
C LEU A 9 0.52 40.69 27.61
N GLY A 10 0.95 40.85 26.36
CA GLY A 10 0.10 40.65 25.20
C GLY A 10 -0.21 39.16 25.05
N PHE A 11 -1.44 38.76 25.36
CA PHE A 11 -1.96 37.46 24.96
C PHE A 11 -2.06 37.45 23.43
N ALA A 12 -1.17 36.73 22.76
CA ALA A 12 -1.36 36.36 21.36
C ALA A 12 -2.56 35.41 21.30
N THR A 13 -3.71 35.94 20.88
CA THR A 13 -4.86 35.13 20.47
C THR A 13 -4.40 34.27 19.30
N VAL A 14 -4.33 32.96 19.50
CA VAL A 14 -4.23 31.99 18.40
C VAL A 14 -5.50 32.14 17.59
N VAL A 15 -5.45 32.94 16.53
CA VAL A 15 -6.46 32.91 15.48
C VAL A 15 -6.30 31.54 14.83
N ARG A 16 -7.14 30.58 15.24
CA ARG A 16 -7.37 29.40 14.41
C ARG A 16 -8.08 29.92 13.17
N ALA A 17 -7.32 30.13 12.10
CA ALA A 17 -7.90 30.27 10.78
C ALA A 17 -8.70 28.99 10.54
N SER A 18 -10.03 29.08 10.57
CA SER A 18 -10.88 28.05 9.98
C SER A 18 -10.74 28.22 8.47
N GLU A 19 -9.71 27.62 7.89
CA GLU A 19 -9.68 27.45 6.44
C GLU A 19 -10.93 26.67 6.05
N THR A 20 -11.81 27.33 5.32
CA THR A 20 -12.90 26.64 4.66
C THR A 20 -12.26 25.87 3.52
N VAL A 21 -11.95 24.59 3.75
CA VAL A 21 -11.45 23.71 2.70
C VAL A 21 -12.58 23.57 1.68
N ILE A 22 -12.42 24.19 0.52
CA ILE A 22 -13.32 23.97 -0.61
C ILE A 22 -12.84 22.68 -1.27
N GLU A 23 -13.53 21.58 -1.01
CA GLU A 23 -13.33 20.35 -1.76
C GLU A 23 -13.71 20.59 -3.23
N ARG A 24 -12.83 20.17 -4.13
CA ARG A 24 -13.04 20.25 -5.57
C ARG A 24 -12.93 18.85 -6.15
N ASP A 25 -14.00 18.39 -6.75
CA ASP A 25 -14.01 17.16 -7.53
C ASP A 25 -13.80 17.50 -9.01
N VAL A 26 -12.83 16.83 -9.62
CA VAL A 26 -12.58 16.89 -11.06
C VAL A 26 -12.76 15.49 -11.62
N THR A 27 -13.58 15.38 -12.67
CA THR A 27 -13.90 14.10 -13.32
C THR A 27 -13.48 14.14 -14.78
N TRP A 28 -12.76 13.10 -15.20
CA TRP A 28 -12.40 12.88 -16.59
C TRP A 28 -13.08 11.61 -17.11
N HIS A 29 -13.60 11.68 -18.34
CA HIS A 29 -14.19 10.54 -19.03
C HIS A 29 -13.18 10.02 -20.05
N VAL A 30 -12.52 8.92 -19.69
CA VAL A 30 -11.52 8.27 -20.55
C VAL A 30 -12.25 7.33 -21.51
N THR A 31 -12.06 7.51 -22.82
CA THR A 31 -12.72 6.70 -23.86
C THR A 31 -11.75 5.99 -24.79
N GLN A 32 -10.47 6.34 -24.71
CA GLN A 32 -9.38 5.78 -25.50
C GLN A 32 -8.21 5.37 -24.60
N SER A 33 -7.32 4.54 -25.12
CA SER A 33 -6.02 4.30 -24.47
C SER A 33 -5.15 5.56 -24.53
N ASP A 34 -4.41 5.84 -23.46
CA ASP A 34 -3.38 6.90 -23.38
C ASP A 34 -3.90 8.33 -23.55
N GLU A 35 -4.84 8.74 -22.69
CA GLU A 35 -5.30 10.13 -22.60
C GLU A 35 -4.51 10.93 -21.54
N THR A 36 -4.27 12.21 -21.80
CA THR A 36 -3.61 13.14 -20.87
C THR A 36 -4.57 14.22 -20.42
N PHE A 37 -4.58 14.49 -19.11
CA PHE A 37 -5.43 15.51 -18.50
C PHE A 37 -4.58 16.52 -17.74
N ALA A 38 -5.03 17.78 -17.72
CA ALA A 38 -4.46 18.83 -16.91
C ALA A 38 -5.36 19.08 -15.70
N LEU A 39 -4.75 19.13 -14.50
CA LEU A 39 -5.39 19.54 -13.27
C LEU A 39 -4.70 20.82 -12.78
N ASP A 40 -5.41 21.95 -12.86
CA ASP A 40 -4.90 23.22 -12.35
C ASP A 40 -5.04 23.27 -10.83
N ILE A 41 -3.91 23.11 -10.14
CA ILE A 41 -3.80 23.24 -8.68
C ILE A 41 -3.25 24.63 -8.36
N ALA A 42 -3.95 25.37 -7.51
CA ALA A 42 -3.52 26.68 -7.04
C ALA A 42 -2.85 26.58 -5.66
N GLY A 43 -1.96 27.52 -5.35
CA GLY A 43 -1.27 27.61 -4.07
C GLY A 43 0.21 27.20 -4.16
N ASP A 44 0.96 27.51 -3.10
CA ASP A 44 2.41 27.29 -3.02
C ASP A 44 2.79 26.14 -2.08
N LEU A 45 1.82 25.44 -1.48
CA LEU A 45 2.05 24.34 -0.54
C LEU A 45 1.61 23.01 -1.16
N ASP A 46 2.45 21.99 -1.05
CA ASP A 46 2.13 20.63 -1.48
C ASP A 46 2.85 19.58 -0.60
N ARG A 47 2.66 18.31 -0.93
CA ARG A 47 3.33 17.19 -0.24
C ARG A 47 4.85 17.32 -0.26
N ALA A 48 5.41 17.74 -1.40
CA ALA A 48 6.85 17.72 -1.62
C ALA A 48 7.56 18.81 -0.82
N ASN A 49 7.01 20.03 -0.76
CA ASN A 49 7.62 21.16 -0.07
C ASN A 49 7.19 21.29 1.40
N THR A 50 6.18 20.54 1.84
CA THR A 50 5.80 20.41 3.25
C THR A 50 6.24 19.10 3.89
N TRP A 51 7.11 18.34 3.22
CA TRP A 51 7.68 17.10 3.74
C TRP A 51 8.51 17.38 5.00
N TYR A 52 8.05 16.85 6.14
CA TYR A 52 8.69 17.04 7.43
C TYR A 52 9.37 15.75 7.85
N ILE A 53 10.69 15.80 8.05
CA ILE A 53 11.52 14.67 8.47
C ILE A 53 12.02 14.94 9.89
N VAL A 54 11.68 14.04 10.81
CA VAL A 54 12.35 13.89 12.09
C VAL A 54 13.09 12.54 12.06
N PRO A 55 14.43 12.54 12.17
CA PRO A 55 15.20 11.31 12.09
C PRO A 55 14.66 10.22 13.01
N TYR A 56 14.63 8.97 12.52
CA TYR A 56 14.17 7.77 13.23
C TYR A 56 12.74 7.77 13.78
N THR A 57 11.93 8.80 13.55
CA THR A 57 10.65 8.91 14.25
C THR A 57 9.48 9.27 13.35
N ILE A 58 9.53 10.40 12.64
CA ILE A 58 8.35 10.94 11.99
C ILE A 58 8.73 11.45 10.59
N GLN A 59 8.17 10.85 9.55
CA GLN A 59 8.24 11.36 8.18
C GLN A 59 6.81 11.48 7.64
N HIS A 60 6.30 12.70 7.50
CA HIS A 60 5.00 12.95 6.89
C HIS A 60 4.93 14.34 6.25
N PRO A 61 4.09 14.52 5.22
CA PRO A 61 3.81 15.85 4.69
C PRO A 61 2.89 16.60 5.64
N ARG A 62 3.15 17.89 5.91
CA ARG A 62 2.23 18.71 6.70
C ARG A 62 0.98 19.11 5.93
N PHE A 63 1.04 19.04 4.60
CA PHE A 63 -0.07 19.37 3.71
C PHE A 63 0.00 18.50 2.44
N ASP A 64 -1.17 18.07 1.94
CA ASP A 64 -1.30 17.43 0.64
C ASP A 64 -2.52 18.04 -0.07
N VAL A 65 -2.33 18.39 -1.34
CA VAL A 65 -3.35 19.04 -2.19
C VAL A 65 -4.38 18.03 -2.69
N SER A 66 -3.98 16.77 -2.80
CA SER A 66 -4.88 15.69 -3.16
C SER A 66 -5.38 15.03 -1.87
N ARG A 67 -6.61 14.48 -1.89
CA ARG A 67 -7.17 13.71 -0.76
C ARG A 67 -7.42 12.26 -1.14
N SER A 68 -7.96 12.08 -2.34
CA SER A 68 -8.21 10.78 -2.92
C SER A 68 -8.19 10.87 -4.44
N MET A 69 -8.12 9.70 -5.07
CA MET A 69 -8.32 9.53 -6.50
C MET A 69 -9.18 8.30 -6.71
N ARG A 70 -10.22 8.40 -7.53
CA ARG A 70 -11.11 7.29 -7.87
C ARG A 70 -10.99 6.96 -9.35
N LEU A 71 -10.79 5.68 -9.63
CA LEU A 71 -10.91 5.12 -10.97
C LEU A 71 -12.12 4.18 -11.00
N GLU A 72 -13.01 4.36 -11.97
CA GLU A 72 -14.27 3.61 -12.09
C GLU A 72 -14.45 3.12 -13.52
N ASN A 73 -14.78 1.83 -13.68
CA ASN A 73 -15.12 1.26 -14.98
C ASN A 73 -16.61 1.40 -15.28
N ARG A 74 -16.93 2.40 -16.10
CA ARG A 74 -18.29 2.65 -16.62
C ARG A 74 -18.58 1.99 -17.96
N GLY A 75 -17.62 1.27 -18.54
CA GLY A 75 -17.76 0.56 -19.82
C GLY A 75 -18.21 -0.89 -19.64
N ASP A 76 -18.43 -1.58 -20.77
CA ASP A 76 -18.89 -2.97 -20.78
C ASP A 76 -17.76 -4.01 -20.79
N ASN A 77 -16.52 -3.55 -20.98
CA ASN A 77 -15.35 -4.42 -21.04
C ASN A 77 -14.55 -4.35 -19.74
N ILE A 78 -13.85 -5.43 -19.41
CA ILE A 78 -12.88 -5.44 -18.31
C ILE A 78 -11.72 -4.51 -18.68
N LEU A 79 -11.45 -3.51 -17.84
CA LEU A 79 -10.23 -2.71 -17.92
C LEU A 79 -9.07 -3.51 -17.34
N VAL A 80 -8.01 -3.66 -18.13
CA VAL A 80 -6.81 -4.41 -17.75
C VAL A 80 -5.66 -3.44 -17.57
N ASN A 81 -5.07 -3.46 -16.37
CA ASN A 81 -3.90 -2.66 -16.00
C ASN A 81 -4.07 -1.16 -16.30
N PRO A 82 -5.16 -0.51 -15.84
CA PRO A 82 -5.25 0.93 -15.98
C PRO A 82 -4.12 1.60 -15.20
N ARG A 83 -3.38 2.50 -15.87
CA ARG A 83 -2.25 3.22 -15.28
C ARG A 83 -2.55 4.70 -15.23
N ILE A 84 -2.11 5.34 -14.16
CA ILE A 84 -2.16 6.79 -14.00
C ILE A 84 -0.74 7.25 -13.71
N ARG A 85 -0.20 8.12 -14.55
CA ARG A 85 1.13 8.71 -14.37
C ARG A 85 0.99 10.22 -14.20
N ALA A 86 1.46 10.76 -13.08
CA ALA A 86 1.42 12.19 -12.82
C ALA A 86 2.72 12.85 -13.31
N ASN A 87 2.62 13.86 -14.16
CA ASN A 87 3.77 14.65 -14.65
C ASN A 87 4.91 13.81 -15.24
N GLY A 88 4.59 12.67 -15.86
CA GLY A 88 5.58 11.77 -16.45
C GLY A 88 6.49 11.05 -15.45
N ARG A 89 6.16 11.08 -14.15
CA ARG A 89 6.94 10.48 -13.06
C ARG A 89 6.09 9.49 -12.24
N SER A 90 6.78 8.77 -11.35
CA SER A 90 6.21 7.86 -10.35
C SER A 90 5.55 6.62 -10.96
N ASP A 91 6.11 6.07 -12.03
CA ASP A 91 5.69 4.79 -12.59
C ASP A 91 6.29 3.63 -11.80
N TRP A 92 5.80 3.43 -10.58
CA TRP A 92 6.17 2.30 -9.74
C TRP A 92 5.29 1.08 -10.00
N TRP A 93 4.94 0.83 -11.27
CA TRP A 93 4.16 -0.33 -11.66
C TRP A 93 4.86 -1.65 -11.33
N ASP A 94 6.13 -1.74 -11.70
CA ASP A 94 7.03 -2.81 -11.32
C ASP A 94 8.44 -2.25 -11.06
N ILE A 95 9.38 -3.11 -10.66
CA ILE A 95 10.73 -2.68 -10.30
C ILE A 95 11.51 -2.07 -11.47
N ASN A 96 11.24 -2.48 -12.72
CA ASN A 96 11.93 -1.92 -13.89
C ASN A 96 11.38 -0.54 -14.21
N ASP A 97 10.05 -0.38 -14.21
CA ASP A 97 9.40 0.92 -14.45
C ASP A 97 9.86 1.92 -13.36
N GLY A 98 9.89 1.49 -12.10
CA GLY A 98 10.38 2.32 -11.00
C GLY A 98 11.86 2.70 -11.13
N LEU A 99 12.73 1.79 -11.57
CA LEU A 99 14.14 2.12 -11.82
C LEU A 99 14.33 3.07 -13.00
N ALA A 100 13.56 2.92 -14.07
CA ALA A 100 13.64 3.81 -15.23
C ALA A 100 13.29 5.26 -14.87
N ASP A 101 12.49 5.47 -13.82
CA ASP A 101 12.19 6.78 -13.26
C ASP A 101 13.33 7.37 -12.39
N LEU A 102 14.24 6.53 -11.90
CA LEU A 102 15.31 6.95 -10.97
C LEU A 102 16.68 7.09 -11.64
N ILE A 103 16.97 6.27 -12.65
CA ILE A 103 18.32 6.14 -13.20
C ILE A 103 18.32 6.16 -14.72
N ASP A 104 19.35 6.78 -15.28
CA ASP A 104 19.67 6.68 -16.71
C ASP A 104 20.75 5.62 -16.96
N PRO A 105 20.75 4.95 -18.13
CA PRO A 105 21.78 3.97 -18.48
C PRO A 105 23.21 4.52 -18.39
N ASP A 106 23.38 5.80 -18.75
CA ASP A 106 24.66 6.51 -18.83
C ASP A 106 25.18 7.00 -17.46
N MET A 107 24.38 6.87 -16.38
CA MET A 107 24.84 7.17 -15.03
C MET A 107 25.94 6.21 -14.59
N THR A 108 26.94 6.75 -13.90
CA THR A 108 27.95 5.98 -13.17
C THR A 108 27.32 5.14 -12.07
N ASP A 109 28.03 4.11 -11.61
CA ASP A 109 27.57 3.28 -10.48
C ASP A 109 27.31 4.13 -9.23
N ARG A 110 28.14 5.15 -8.98
CA ARG A 110 27.94 6.10 -7.88
C ARG A 110 26.64 6.89 -8.03
N GLU A 111 26.37 7.45 -9.22
CA GLU A 111 25.14 8.20 -9.48
C GLU A 111 23.89 7.32 -9.33
N LYS A 112 23.92 6.09 -9.85
CA LYS A 112 22.84 5.11 -9.68
C LYS A 112 22.62 4.77 -8.20
N ALA A 113 23.70 4.50 -7.47
CA ALA A 113 23.66 4.16 -6.05
C ALA A 113 22.98 5.28 -5.24
N LEU A 114 23.41 6.51 -5.49
CA LEU A 114 22.90 7.72 -4.86
C LEU A 114 21.44 7.99 -5.21
N ALA A 115 21.07 7.96 -6.48
CA ALA A 115 19.71 8.23 -6.92
C ALA A 115 18.70 7.27 -6.26
N ILE A 116 19.02 5.97 -6.26
CA ILE A 116 18.23 4.93 -5.60
C ILE A 116 18.21 5.11 -4.08
N GLY A 117 19.38 5.34 -3.47
CA GLY A 117 19.55 5.57 -2.04
C GLY A 117 18.66 6.70 -1.52
N TRP A 118 18.76 7.83 -2.19
CA TRP A 118 17.98 9.02 -1.87
C TRP A 118 16.50 8.87 -2.13
N HIS A 119 16.09 8.04 -3.08
CA HIS A 119 14.68 7.76 -3.31
C HIS A 119 14.06 7.02 -2.12
N ILE A 120 14.67 5.91 -1.67
CA ILE A 120 14.16 5.15 -0.51
C ILE A 120 14.14 5.99 0.76
N LEU A 121 15.20 6.76 1.02
CA LEU A 121 15.28 7.63 2.21
C LEU A 121 14.10 8.60 2.30
N ARG A 122 13.60 9.12 1.16
CA ARG A 122 12.51 10.10 1.11
C ARG A 122 11.10 9.51 1.08
N HIS A 123 10.96 8.22 0.75
CA HIS A 123 9.66 7.58 0.51
C HIS A 123 9.38 6.41 1.46
N ARG A 124 10.08 6.39 2.60
CA ARG A 124 9.87 5.40 3.64
C ARG A 124 9.30 6.06 4.89
N TYR A 125 8.67 5.24 5.72
CA TYR A 125 8.32 5.62 7.09
C TYR A 125 8.80 4.54 8.07
N HIS A 126 9.62 4.92 9.04
CA HIS A 126 10.15 3.99 10.05
C HIS A 126 9.05 3.67 11.08
N THR A 127 8.47 2.48 10.98
CA THR A 127 7.50 1.98 11.96
C THR A 127 7.45 0.44 11.89
N TYR A 128 6.59 -0.18 12.70
CA TYR A 128 6.36 -1.63 12.70
C TYR A 128 6.00 -2.13 11.29
N GLY A 129 6.95 -2.83 10.66
CA GLY A 129 6.79 -3.47 9.37
C GLY A 129 6.44 -4.96 9.50
N THR A 130 5.90 -5.52 8.44
CA THR A 130 5.88 -6.99 8.24
C THR A 130 7.15 -7.37 7.50
N THR A 131 7.78 -8.52 7.75
CA THR A 131 9.19 -8.71 7.37
C THR A 131 9.46 -9.48 6.08
N ARG A 132 8.45 -10.05 5.42
CA ARG A 132 8.67 -10.90 4.22
C ARG A 132 8.19 -10.34 2.90
N GLU A 133 7.14 -9.52 2.88
CA GLU A 133 6.57 -9.02 1.62
C GLU A 133 7.02 -7.61 1.27
N THR A 134 7.33 -6.81 2.28
CA THR A 134 7.88 -5.45 2.24
C THR A 134 9.33 -5.38 1.77
N ILE A 135 10.01 -6.51 1.59
CA ILE A 135 11.37 -6.56 1.01
C ILE A 135 11.34 -6.35 -0.51
N ASP A 136 10.17 -6.58 -1.14
CA ASP A 136 9.93 -6.23 -2.54
C ASP A 136 9.80 -4.69 -2.61
N PRO A 137 10.67 -3.98 -3.36
CA PRO A 137 10.64 -2.52 -3.43
C PRO A 137 9.30 -1.96 -3.93
N VAL A 138 8.61 -2.69 -4.81
CA VAL A 138 7.31 -2.27 -5.36
C VAL A 138 6.25 -2.30 -4.26
N LYS A 139 6.21 -3.37 -3.45
CA LYS A 139 5.31 -3.44 -2.29
C LYS A 139 5.70 -2.45 -1.21
N TYR A 140 6.99 -2.28 -0.95
CA TYR A 140 7.49 -1.37 0.05
C TYR A 140 7.02 0.06 -0.19
N LEU A 141 7.10 0.53 -1.44
CA LEU A 141 6.79 1.91 -1.79
C LEU A 141 5.32 2.14 -2.16
N ASN A 142 4.64 1.17 -2.78
CA ASN A 142 3.24 1.36 -3.20
C ASN A 142 2.21 0.84 -2.20
N VAL A 143 2.48 -0.26 -1.50
CA VAL A 143 1.47 -1.00 -0.73
C VAL A 143 1.55 -0.65 0.75
N PHE A 144 2.75 -0.68 1.32
CA PHE A 144 2.93 -0.44 2.75
C PHE A 144 3.37 1.00 3.03
N GLY A 145 4.41 1.50 2.37
CA GLY A 145 5.00 2.81 2.64
C GLY A 145 5.73 2.90 3.97
N TYR A 146 5.84 1.79 4.71
CA TYR A 146 6.46 1.75 6.03
C TYR A 146 7.14 0.41 6.34
N GLY A 147 8.15 0.45 7.22
CA GLY A 147 8.89 -0.73 7.68
C GLY A 147 10.03 -0.38 8.62
N TRP A 148 10.80 -1.39 9.02
CA TRP A 148 12.02 -1.23 9.82
C TRP A 148 13.25 -1.04 8.94
N CYS A 149 14.41 -0.98 9.60
CA CYS A 149 15.72 -1.02 8.99
C CYS A 149 15.90 -2.20 8.02
N THR A 150 15.36 -3.37 8.38
CA THR A 150 15.41 -4.58 7.56
C THR A 150 14.79 -4.39 6.16
N GLU A 151 13.62 -3.76 6.09
CA GLU A 151 12.89 -3.52 4.83
C GLU A 151 13.58 -2.43 4.01
N SER A 152 13.96 -1.32 4.65
CA SER A 152 14.69 -0.23 3.98
C SER A 152 15.98 -0.73 3.35
N ALA A 153 16.81 -1.46 4.10
CA ALA A 153 18.09 -1.97 3.65
C ALA A 153 17.93 -3.01 2.54
N GLN A 154 16.95 -3.91 2.64
CA GLN A 154 16.72 -4.91 1.59
C GLN A 154 16.14 -4.29 0.31
N ALA A 155 15.23 -3.33 0.42
CA ALA A 155 14.71 -2.61 -0.75
C ALA A 155 15.85 -1.93 -1.53
N LEU A 156 16.79 -1.31 -0.82
CA LEU A 156 18.00 -0.73 -1.42
C LEU A 156 18.87 -1.77 -2.12
N VAL A 157 19.21 -2.86 -1.43
CA VAL A 157 20.04 -3.94 -2.01
C VAL A 157 19.37 -4.52 -3.26
N ASN A 158 18.05 -4.70 -3.24
CA ASN A 158 17.29 -5.23 -4.36
C ASN A 158 17.29 -4.26 -5.55
N LEU A 159 17.06 -2.97 -5.32
CA LEU A 159 17.11 -1.94 -6.38
C LEU A 159 18.52 -1.78 -6.96
N TRP A 160 19.57 -1.73 -6.14
CA TRP A 160 20.95 -1.63 -6.64
C TRP A 160 21.37 -2.86 -7.44
N LYS A 161 21.07 -4.07 -6.97
CA LYS A 161 21.35 -5.30 -7.73
C LYS A 161 20.61 -5.30 -9.06
N LYS A 162 19.35 -4.88 -9.06
CA LYS A 162 18.54 -4.77 -10.28
C LYS A 162 19.07 -3.69 -11.24
N ALA A 163 19.65 -2.63 -10.71
CA ALA A 163 20.36 -1.59 -11.48
C ALA A 163 21.76 -2.00 -11.95
N GLY A 164 22.22 -3.23 -11.64
CA GLY A 164 23.51 -3.78 -12.09
C GLY A 164 24.68 -3.54 -11.14
N LEU A 165 24.45 -2.96 -9.96
CA LEU A 165 25.50 -2.73 -8.97
C LEU A 165 25.73 -3.98 -8.12
N GLN A 166 26.97 -4.12 -7.64
CA GLN A 166 27.24 -5.02 -6.53
C GLN A 166 26.70 -4.37 -5.24
N ALA A 167 25.86 -5.09 -4.51
CA ALA A 167 25.27 -4.61 -3.26
C ALA A 167 25.12 -5.75 -2.24
N ARG A 168 25.22 -5.41 -0.96
CA ARG A 168 25.11 -6.36 0.15
C ARG A 168 24.34 -5.78 1.34
N PHE A 169 23.77 -6.69 2.11
CA PHE A 169 23.01 -6.42 3.32
C PHE A 169 23.84 -6.85 4.52
N TYR A 170 23.85 -6.05 5.59
CA TYR A 170 24.45 -6.42 6.86
C TYR A 170 23.44 -6.32 7.99
N ARG A 171 23.35 -7.39 8.76
CA ARG A 171 22.77 -7.35 10.10
C ARG A 171 23.84 -7.01 11.11
N ILE A 172 23.63 -5.96 11.87
CA ILE A 172 24.46 -5.53 13.00
C ILE A 172 23.63 -5.60 14.28
N TRP A 173 24.22 -5.29 15.45
CA TRP A 173 23.52 -5.48 16.72
C TRP A 173 22.25 -4.61 16.83
N GLY A 174 21.09 -5.23 16.61
CA GLY A 174 19.78 -4.58 16.69
C GLY A 174 19.43 -3.64 15.53
N HIS A 175 20.19 -3.68 14.43
CA HIS A 175 19.97 -2.81 13.26
C HIS A 175 20.42 -3.50 11.97
N ASP A 176 19.86 -3.10 10.84
CA ASP A 176 20.16 -3.66 9.53
C ASP A 176 20.51 -2.55 8.55
N VAL A 177 21.58 -2.74 7.76
CA VAL A 177 22.13 -1.74 6.85
C VAL A 177 22.42 -2.32 5.47
N SER A 178 22.65 -1.43 4.52
CA SER A 178 22.93 -1.78 3.13
C SER A 178 24.18 -1.08 2.61
N GLU A 179 24.87 -1.74 1.69
CA GLU A 179 26.06 -1.22 1.02
C GLU A 179 25.98 -1.45 -0.48
N ALA A 180 26.51 -0.49 -1.24
CA ALA A 180 26.77 -0.62 -2.67
C ALA A 180 28.28 -0.51 -2.93
N TRP A 181 28.77 -1.23 -3.93
CA TRP A 181 30.15 -1.13 -4.38
C TRP A 181 30.22 -0.24 -5.61
N TYR A 182 31.05 0.80 -5.53
CA TYR A 182 31.42 1.67 -6.64
C TYR A 182 32.79 2.28 -6.36
N GLU A 183 33.45 2.81 -7.40
CA GLU A 183 34.74 3.51 -7.28
C GLU A 183 35.82 2.72 -6.52
N GLY A 184 35.76 1.37 -6.57
CA GLY A 184 36.75 0.48 -5.98
C GLY A 184 36.59 0.21 -4.47
N GLY A 185 35.45 0.57 -3.86
CA GLY A 185 35.17 0.30 -2.45
C GLY A 185 33.70 0.03 -2.15
N TRP A 186 33.44 -0.46 -0.93
CA TRP A 186 32.09 -0.53 -0.37
C TRP A 186 31.70 0.83 0.22
N HIS A 187 30.47 1.25 -0.01
CA HIS A 187 29.92 2.48 0.55
C HIS A 187 28.67 2.14 1.36
N LEU A 188 28.70 2.49 2.65
CA LEU A 188 27.54 2.38 3.52
C LEU A 188 26.49 3.42 3.15
N PHE A 189 25.28 2.94 2.88
CA PHE A 189 24.10 3.78 2.76
C PHE A 189 22.98 3.13 3.56
N ASP A 190 22.67 3.73 4.69
CA ASP A 190 21.60 3.34 5.57
C ASP A 190 20.48 4.37 5.46
N ALA A 191 19.49 4.05 4.63
CA ALA A 191 18.31 4.88 4.54
C ALA A 191 17.65 5.00 5.92
N ASP A 192 17.44 3.90 6.66
CA ASP A 192 16.73 3.84 7.96
C ASP A 192 17.29 4.82 8.97
N GLY A 193 18.61 4.74 9.16
CA GLY A 193 19.31 5.66 10.04
C GLY A 193 19.62 7.03 9.48
N GLU A 194 19.26 7.29 8.22
CA GLU A 194 19.59 8.51 7.48
C GLU A 194 21.11 8.76 7.46
N VAL A 195 21.87 7.67 7.38
CA VAL A 195 23.33 7.66 7.41
C VAL A 195 23.87 7.31 6.05
N PHE A 196 24.65 8.23 5.50
CA PHE A 196 25.35 8.01 4.26
C PHE A 196 26.79 8.50 4.40
N ILE A 197 27.75 7.61 4.10
CA ILE A 197 29.17 7.93 4.18
C ILE A 197 29.75 7.92 2.77
N ASP A 198 29.79 9.11 2.19
CA ASP A 198 30.37 9.38 0.88
C ASP A 198 31.12 10.68 1.01
N VAL A 199 32.40 10.52 1.34
CA VAL A 199 33.33 11.62 1.47
C VAL A 199 33.90 11.85 0.07
N PRO A 200 33.59 12.99 -0.58
CA PRO A 200 34.15 13.30 -1.89
C PRO A 200 35.68 13.17 -1.87
N ASP A 201 36.25 12.60 -2.92
CA ASP A 201 37.69 12.36 -3.11
C ASP A 201 38.32 11.32 -2.15
N ARG A 202 37.55 10.64 -1.31
CA ARG A 202 38.02 9.53 -0.49
C ARG A 202 37.72 8.19 -1.16
N ILE A 203 38.71 7.69 -1.89
CA ILE A 203 38.73 6.35 -2.50
C ILE A 203 39.72 5.45 -1.75
N PRO A 204 39.38 4.18 -1.47
CA PRO A 204 38.07 3.54 -1.66
C PRO A 204 37.02 4.04 -0.66
N GLY A 205 35.75 3.81 -0.94
CA GLY A 205 34.62 4.10 -0.05
C GLY A 205 34.74 3.53 1.36
N ILE A 206 33.87 4.00 2.25
CA ILE A 206 33.80 3.56 3.65
C ILE A 206 32.62 2.59 3.80
N GLY A 207 32.94 1.32 3.99
CA GLY A 207 31.98 0.29 4.35
C GLY A 207 31.93 0.04 5.85
N ILE A 208 31.05 -0.88 6.23
CA ILE A 208 30.77 -1.33 7.57
C ILE A 208 31.98 -1.99 8.22
N GLU A 209 32.77 -2.69 7.41
CA GLU A 209 34.00 -3.35 7.86
C GLU A 209 35.09 -2.32 8.16
N ASP A 210 35.16 -1.23 7.38
CA ASP A 210 36.07 -0.12 7.66
C ASP A 210 35.69 0.57 8.98
N ILE A 211 34.41 0.83 9.18
CA ILE A 211 33.90 1.44 10.42
C ILE A 211 34.10 0.52 11.63
N ALA A 212 33.93 -0.79 11.47
CA ALA A 212 34.18 -1.76 12.54
C ALA A 212 35.68 -1.84 12.93
N ASN A 213 36.58 -1.56 12.00
CA ASN A 213 38.02 -1.51 12.26
C ASN A 213 38.48 -0.14 12.80
N ASP A 214 37.86 0.94 12.35
CA ASP A 214 38.10 2.31 12.82
C ASP A 214 36.77 3.03 13.04
N HIS A 215 36.30 2.99 14.28
CA HIS A 215 35.01 3.57 14.68
C HIS A 215 34.96 5.10 14.49
N ALA A 216 36.12 5.78 14.39
CA ALA A 216 36.16 7.21 14.10
C ALA A 216 35.63 7.53 12.70
N LEU A 217 35.59 6.55 11.80
CA LEU A 217 35.02 6.73 10.46
C LEU A 217 33.52 7.04 10.48
N ALA A 218 32.80 6.58 11.51
CA ALA A 218 31.38 6.93 11.70
C ALA A 218 31.16 8.42 12.01
N LEU A 219 32.19 9.16 12.42
CA LEU A 219 32.08 10.60 12.73
C LEU A 219 32.07 11.47 11.46
N PHE A 220 32.41 10.91 10.29
CA PHE A 220 32.34 11.64 9.01
C PHE A 220 30.93 11.69 8.42
N VAL A 221 29.93 11.10 9.08
CA VAL A 221 28.52 11.15 8.68
C VAL A 221 28.01 12.59 8.79
N PRO A 222 27.69 13.27 7.68
CA PRO A 222 27.03 14.57 7.73
C PRO A 222 25.62 14.39 8.31
N PRO A 223 25.16 15.25 9.24
CA PRO A 223 23.76 15.22 9.65
C PRO A 223 22.90 15.67 8.47
N TYR A 224 22.21 14.74 7.81
CA TYR A 224 21.23 15.07 6.79
C TYR A 224 19.83 15.14 7.41
N GLY A 225 19.05 16.16 7.05
CA GLY A 225 17.60 16.19 7.27
C GLY A 225 17.05 16.74 8.60
N SER A 226 17.82 16.82 9.69
CA SER A 226 17.21 17.15 10.99
C SER A 226 16.82 18.62 11.18
N GLY A 227 17.51 19.57 10.53
CA GLY A 227 17.40 21.00 10.85
C GLY A 227 17.69 21.35 12.33
N ASP A 228 18.02 20.34 13.14
CA ASP A 228 18.24 20.40 14.58
C ASP A 228 19.73 20.15 14.84
N PRO A 229 20.49 21.21 15.20
CA PRO A 229 21.90 21.10 15.57
C PRO A 229 22.18 20.20 16.78
N TRP A 230 21.14 19.79 17.53
CA TRP A 230 21.26 18.94 18.72
C TRP A 230 21.06 17.45 18.44
N LEU A 231 20.39 17.08 17.33
CA LEU A 231 20.41 15.71 16.76
C LEU A 231 21.68 15.52 15.89
N ASN A 232 22.78 16.02 16.41
CA ASN A 232 24.08 16.01 15.77
C ASN A 232 24.49 14.56 15.47
N SER A 233 25.21 14.41 14.36
CA SER A 233 25.94 13.22 13.92
C SER A 233 26.69 12.48 15.04
N SER A 234 26.91 13.09 16.20
CA SER A 234 27.49 12.47 17.39
C SER A 234 26.65 11.37 18.03
N ILE A 235 25.32 11.47 18.13
CA ILE A 235 24.52 10.38 18.76
C ILE A 235 24.41 9.18 17.82
N MET A 236 24.22 9.42 16.51
CA MET A 236 24.23 8.35 15.54
C MET A 236 25.63 7.77 15.37
N ALA A 237 26.67 8.56 15.17
CA ALA A 237 28.04 8.06 15.15
C ALA A 237 28.42 7.33 16.45
N GLN A 238 27.94 7.73 17.62
CA GLN A 238 28.11 6.99 18.88
C GLN A 238 27.30 5.70 18.92
N ARG A 239 26.06 5.69 18.41
CA ARG A 239 25.24 4.48 18.28
C ARG A 239 25.89 3.51 17.31
N TYR A 240 26.29 3.96 16.12
CA TYR A 240 27.03 3.18 15.14
C TYR A 240 28.36 2.69 15.75
N ALA A 241 29.18 3.55 16.37
CA ALA A 241 30.39 3.13 17.07
C ALA A 241 30.14 2.14 18.23
N ALA A 242 28.97 2.16 18.87
CA ALA A 242 28.58 1.20 19.91
C ALA A 242 27.98 -0.10 19.34
N ILE A 243 27.22 -0.02 18.23
CA ILE A 243 26.58 -1.14 17.52
C ILE A 243 27.65 -1.96 16.77
N PHE A 244 28.69 -1.32 16.22
CA PHE A 244 29.78 -1.98 15.50
C PHE A 244 30.77 -2.75 16.39
N GLY A 245 30.71 -2.57 17.71
CA GLY A 245 31.48 -3.39 18.66
C GLY A 245 30.97 -4.84 18.78
N GLY A 246 29.74 -5.12 18.32
CA GLY A 246 29.11 -6.43 18.37
C GLY A 246 29.07 -7.11 17.00
N ARG A 247 30.15 -7.80 16.61
CA ARG A 247 30.21 -8.54 15.35
C ARG A 247 29.25 -9.74 15.37
N GLN A 248 28.05 -9.59 14.81
CA GLN A 248 27.31 -10.72 14.25
C GLN A 248 27.39 -10.64 12.73
N THR A 249 28.51 -11.09 12.16
CA THR A 249 28.58 -11.35 10.72
C THR A 249 27.72 -12.55 10.43
N SER A 250 26.46 -12.30 10.14
CA SER A 250 25.73 -13.22 9.32
C SER A 250 25.90 -12.70 7.90
N ASP A 251 26.77 -13.33 7.11
CA ASP A 251 26.67 -13.41 5.63
C ASP A 251 25.36 -14.11 5.21
N VAL A 252 24.33 -13.99 6.04
CA VAL A 252 22.97 -14.29 5.73
C VAL A 252 22.52 -13.06 4.95
N THR A 253 23.01 -13.02 3.70
CA THR A 253 22.07 -12.89 2.60
C THR A 253 20.99 -13.89 2.98
N PHE A 254 19.92 -13.45 3.66
CA PHE A 254 18.73 -14.28 3.69
C PHE A 254 18.53 -14.60 2.23
N GLY A 255 18.65 -15.88 1.88
CA GLY A 255 18.60 -16.38 0.51
C GLY A 255 17.18 -16.22 -0.03
N ILE A 256 16.61 -15.03 0.12
CA ILE A 256 15.39 -14.59 -0.48
C ILE A 256 15.84 -14.14 -1.85
N ALA A 257 16.03 -15.16 -2.69
CA ALA A 257 16.14 -15.02 -4.11
C ALA A 257 15.07 -14.03 -4.56
N PHE A 258 15.49 -12.86 -5.06
CA PHE A 258 14.83 -12.05 -6.08
C PHE A 258 13.31 -12.14 -6.19
N VAL A 259 12.55 -12.09 -5.09
CA VAL A 259 11.09 -11.93 -5.19
C VAL A 259 10.83 -10.44 -5.34
N THR A 260 11.31 -9.88 -6.45
CA THR A 260 10.87 -8.58 -6.98
C THR A 260 10.02 -8.88 -8.20
N GLU A 261 8.93 -9.61 -7.98
CA GLU A 261 7.95 -10.00 -9.00
C GLU A 261 6.63 -9.26 -8.82
N HIS A 262 6.47 -8.49 -7.74
CA HIS A 262 5.21 -7.78 -7.55
C HIS A 262 5.05 -6.71 -8.62
N THR A 263 3.83 -6.65 -9.15
CA THR A 263 3.41 -5.61 -10.07
C THR A 263 2.13 -5.00 -9.54
N MET A 264 1.87 -3.74 -9.86
CA MET A 264 0.63 -3.07 -9.50
C MET A 264 -0.54 -3.45 -10.43
N ALA A 265 -0.52 -4.67 -10.98
CA ALA A 265 -1.53 -5.23 -11.85
C ALA A 265 -2.92 -5.15 -11.21
N LEU A 266 -3.80 -4.41 -11.88
CA LEU A 266 -5.18 -4.18 -11.45
C LEU A 266 -6.11 -4.47 -12.62
N ARG A 267 -7.23 -5.13 -12.33
CA ARG A 267 -8.32 -5.34 -13.28
C ARG A 267 -9.57 -4.71 -12.69
N LEU A 268 -10.27 -3.91 -13.48
CA LEU A 268 -11.58 -3.37 -13.12
C LEU A 268 -12.61 -3.92 -14.09
N ARG A 269 -13.45 -4.83 -13.61
CA ARG A 269 -14.65 -5.29 -14.30
C ARG A 269 -15.64 -4.13 -14.46
N PRO A 270 -16.63 -4.27 -15.35
CA PRO A 270 -17.78 -3.38 -15.33
C PRO A 270 -18.35 -3.24 -13.92
N ASP A 271 -18.72 -2.01 -13.54
CA ASP A 271 -19.27 -1.68 -12.21
C ASP A 271 -18.28 -1.79 -11.05
N GLU A 272 -16.98 -1.88 -11.36
CA GLU A 272 -15.91 -1.80 -10.38
C GLU A 272 -15.26 -0.44 -10.32
N SER A 273 -14.79 -0.13 -9.12
CA SER A 273 -13.98 1.05 -8.88
C SER A 273 -12.91 0.77 -7.85
N PHE A 274 -11.83 1.51 -7.96
CA PHE A 274 -10.79 1.58 -6.94
C PHE A 274 -10.58 3.04 -6.56
N THR A 275 -10.58 3.32 -5.26
CA THR A 275 -10.30 4.65 -4.71
C THR A 275 -9.05 4.57 -3.87
N TRP A 276 -8.04 5.37 -4.20
CA TRP A 276 -6.88 5.62 -3.34
C TRP A 276 -7.18 6.79 -2.41
N TYR A 277 -6.81 6.67 -1.15
CA TYR A 277 -6.85 7.74 -0.15
C TYR A 277 -5.44 7.97 0.39
N TRP A 278 -5.02 9.23 0.48
CA TRP A 278 -3.66 9.58 0.95
C TRP A 278 -3.59 9.75 2.47
N THR A 279 -4.72 9.58 3.14
CA THR A 279 -4.84 9.52 4.60
C THR A 279 -5.59 8.25 5.00
N PRO A 280 -5.38 7.76 6.24
CA PRO A 280 -6.06 6.54 6.70
C PRO A 280 -7.58 6.69 6.72
N GLN A 281 -8.28 5.86 5.94
CA GLN A 281 -9.75 5.73 5.97
C GLN A 281 -10.21 4.37 6.51
N ALA A 282 -9.30 3.42 6.60
CA ALA A 282 -9.56 2.02 6.94
C ALA A 282 -8.52 1.49 7.96
N ARG A 283 -8.53 0.17 8.16
CA ARG A 283 -7.50 -0.53 8.94
C ARG A 283 -6.17 -0.52 8.19
N TYR A 284 -5.13 -1.05 8.83
CA TYR A 284 -3.82 -1.28 8.24
C TYR A 284 -3.44 -2.75 8.36
N PHE A 285 -2.49 -3.19 7.54
CA PHE A 285 -1.89 -4.52 7.65
C PHE A 285 -0.63 -4.48 8.50
N GLY A 286 -0.56 -5.34 9.52
CA GLY A 286 0.62 -5.45 10.38
C GLY A 286 0.28 -5.88 11.81
N PRO A 287 1.26 -6.36 12.57
CA PRO A 287 1.03 -6.82 13.93
C PRO A 287 0.54 -5.67 14.81
N THR A 288 -0.54 -5.91 15.57
CA THR A 288 -1.02 -4.95 16.59
C THR A 288 -0.12 -4.86 17.80
N ASP A 289 0.72 -5.87 18.04
CA ASP A 289 1.65 -5.92 19.16
C ASP A 289 2.95 -6.62 18.74
N TYR A 290 4.09 -5.95 18.94
CA TYR A 290 5.40 -6.56 18.88
C TYR A 290 6.20 -6.17 20.11
N GLY A 291 6.37 -7.12 21.05
CA GLY A 291 7.12 -6.89 22.29
C GLY A 291 6.40 -6.01 23.33
N GLY A 292 5.06 -5.95 23.30
CA GLY A 292 4.23 -5.19 24.24
C GLY A 292 3.95 -3.74 23.82
N TYR A 293 4.37 -3.34 22.60
CA TYR A 293 4.18 -1.99 22.07
C TYR A 293 3.33 -2.04 20.81
N ALA A 294 2.07 -1.62 20.93
CA ALA A 294 1.20 -1.34 19.80
C ALA A 294 1.51 0.07 19.27
N ARG A 295 1.98 0.19 18.03
CA ARG A 295 1.91 1.46 17.29
C ARG A 295 1.35 1.24 15.90
N VAL A 296 0.12 1.72 15.71
CA VAL A 296 -0.45 1.94 14.39
C VAL A 296 0.42 2.98 13.67
N PRO A 297 0.77 2.80 12.39
CA PRO A 297 1.46 3.82 11.62
C PRO A 297 0.70 5.15 11.70
N GLU A 298 1.37 6.26 12.03
CA GLU A 298 0.71 7.57 12.14
C GLU A 298 0.28 8.12 10.78
N TYR A 299 0.99 7.69 9.73
CA TYR A 299 0.79 8.15 8.36
C TYR A 299 0.86 6.98 7.38
N TYR A 300 -0.24 6.71 6.69
CA TYR A 300 -0.33 5.72 5.61
C TYR A 300 -1.52 6.05 4.69
N GLY A 301 -1.43 5.60 3.45
CA GLY A 301 -2.57 5.61 2.52
C GLY A 301 -3.45 4.38 2.71
N THR A 302 -4.69 4.47 2.28
CA THR A 302 -5.60 3.32 2.23
C THR A 302 -6.28 3.27 0.87
N GLY A 303 -6.83 2.14 0.50
CA GLY A 303 -7.62 1.98 -0.71
C GLY A 303 -9.00 1.42 -0.41
N ARG A 304 -9.91 1.60 -1.36
CA ARG A 304 -11.23 1.00 -1.34
C ARG A 304 -11.59 0.51 -2.73
N PHE A 305 -11.81 -0.80 -2.82
CA PHE A 305 -12.39 -1.46 -3.96
C PHE A 305 -13.90 -1.59 -3.75
N GLU A 306 -14.69 -1.22 -4.77
CA GLU A 306 -16.14 -1.37 -4.74
C GLU A 306 -16.62 -2.05 -6.00
N PHE A 307 -17.58 -2.97 -5.85
CA PHE A 307 -18.23 -3.68 -6.94
C PHE A 307 -19.72 -3.83 -6.64
N ALA A 308 -20.57 -3.39 -7.56
CA ALA A 308 -22.02 -3.55 -7.46
C ALA A 308 -22.59 -3.93 -8.85
N PRO A 309 -22.58 -5.22 -9.21
CA PRO A 309 -22.98 -5.66 -10.55
C PRO A 309 -24.44 -5.33 -10.84
N ASP A 310 -24.69 -4.80 -12.04
CA ASP A 310 -26.06 -4.57 -12.50
C ASP A 310 -26.78 -5.88 -12.86
N PHE A 311 -27.67 -6.33 -11.98
CA PHE A 311 -28.52 -7.51 -12.19
C PHE A 311 -29.73 -7.24 -13.11
N THR A 312 -29.96 -6.00 -13.54
CA THR A 312 -31.07 -5.64 -14.42
C THR A 312 -30.76 -5.86 -15.91
N SER A 313 -29.49 -5.96 -16.29
CA SER A 313 -29.03 -6.28 -17.64
C SER A 313 -28.34 -7.65 -17.68
N SER A 314 -27.77 -8.08 -18.81
CA SER A 314 -26.89 -9.27 -18.88
C SER A 314 -25.45 -8.98 -18.41
N ARG A 315 -25.16 -7.72 -18.02
CA ARG A 315 -23.82 -7.24 -17.70
C ARG A 315 -23.26 -7.88 -16.43
N TRP A 316 -24.11 -8.31 -15.49
CA TRP A 316 -23.72 -9.07 -14.28
C TRP A 316 -22.81 -10.26 -14.58
N ARG A 317 -23.01 -10.91 -15.73
CA ARG A 317 -22.23 -12.08 -16.11
C ARG A 317 -20.79 -11.71 -16.49
N THR A 318 -20.55 -10.45 -16.85
CA THR A 318 -19.22 -9.95 -17.20
C THR A 318 -18.36 -9.87 -15.95
N GLY A 319 -17.43 -10.83 -15.84
CA GLY A 319 -16.49 -10.90 -14.73
C GLY A 319 -16.94 -11.76 -13.55
N ALA A 320 -18.09 -12.44 -13.67
CA ALA A 320 -18.35 -13.65 -12.87
C ALA A 320 -17.34 -14.73 -13.25
N THR A 321 -16.68 -15.33 -12.27
CA THR A 321 -15.72 -16.44 -12.48
C THR A 321 -16.40 -17.81 -12.53
N GLU A 322 -17.66 -17.86 -12.11
CA GLU A 322 -18.57 -18.98 -12.31
C GLU A 322 -20.01 -18.47 -12.40
N ALA A 323 -20.76 -18.95 -13.38
CA ALA A 323 -22.18 -18.67 -13.53
C ALA A 323 -22.85 -19.90 -14.17
N SER A 324 -23.28 -20.84 -13.34
CA SER A 324 -23.91 -22.08 -13.78
C SER A 324 -25.37 -22.10 -13.34
N ASN A 325 -26.28 -22.40 -14.27
CA ASN A 325 -27.72 -22.49 -13.96
C ASN A 325 -28.32 -21.23 -13.27
N VAL A 326 -27.78 -20.04 -13.56
CA VAL A 326 -28.29 -18.74 -13.12
C VAL A 326 -28.64 -17.89 -14.34
N LYS A 327 -29.77 -17.16 -14.26
CA LYS A 327 -30.21 -16.17 -15.24
C LYS A 327 -30.68 -14.89 -14.56
N SER A 328 -30.62 -13.78 -15.28
CA SER A 328 -31.31 -12.57 -14.89
C SER A 328 -32.73 -12.49 -15.44
N ARG A 329 -33.57 -11.70 -14.77
CA ARG A 329 -34.91 -11.35 -15.24
C ARG A 329 -34.91 -10.78 -16.66
N SER A 330 -33.89 -10.03 -17.05
CA SER A 330 -33.79 -9.48 -18.42
C SER A 330 -33.47 -10.53 -19.49
N GLU A 331 -32.94 -11.70 -19.10
CA GLU A 331 -32.60 -12.79 -20.03
C GLU A 331 -33.78 -13.72 -20.34
N ASP A 332 -34.76 -13.85 -19.45
CA ASP A 332 -35.90 -14.77 -19.64
C ASP A 332 -37.30 -14.19 -19.34
N GLY A 333 -37.38 -12.99 -18.78
CA GLY A 333 -38.64 -12.30 -18.48
C GLY A 333 -39.44 -12.94 -17.34
N LEU A 334 -38.86 -13.85 -16.56
CA LEU A 334 -39.56 -14.51 -15.47
C LEU A 334 -39.79 -13.56 -14.27
N PRO A 335 -40.95 -13.62 -13.59
CA PRO A 335 -41.13 -12.91 -12.33
C PRO A 335 -40.24 -13.54 -11.24
N GLY A 336 -40.02 -12.82 -10.15
CA GLY A 336 -39.14 -13.27 -9.06
C GLY A 336 -37.83 -12.48 -9.02
N PRO A 337 -36.80 -12.96 -8.32
CA PRO A 337 -35.58 -12.18 -8.05
C PRO A 337 -34.83 -11.76 -9.33
N LEU A 338 -34.08 -10.66 -9.26
CA LEU A 338 -33.35 -10.17 -10.45
C LEU A 338 -32.36 -11.18 -11.01
N LEU A 339 -31.63 -11.92 -10.16
CA LEU A 339 -30.92 -13.15 -10.52
C LEU A 339 -31.56 -14.35 -9.85
N HIS A 340 -31.79 -15.42 -10.59
CA HIS A 340 -32.47 -16.61 -10.09
C HIS A 340 -32.01 -17.89 -10.81
N VAL A 341 -32.41 -19.05 -10.26
CA VAL A 341 -32.11 -20.37 -10.84
C VAL A 341 -32.80 -20.53 -12.20
N ALA A 342 -32.03 -20.89 -13.24
CA ALA A 342 -32.55 -21.03 -14.60
C ALA A 342 -33.35 -22.34 -14.81
N VAL A 343 -32.89 -23.45 -14.23
CA VAL A 343 -33.50 -24.79 -14.32
C VAL A 343 -33.81 -25.28 -12.91
N ASN A 344 -35.10 -25.43 -12.63
CA ASN A 344 -35.58 -25.90 -11.32
C ASN A 344 -35.07 -27.33 -11.01
N GLY A 345 -34.81 -27.59 -9.73
CA GLY A 345 -34.30 -28.88 -9.24
C GLY A 345 -32.79 -29.10 -9.40
N GLN A 346 -32.07 -28.13 -10.00
CA GLN A 346 -30.61 -28.06 -9.99
C GLN A 346 -30.20 -26.77 -9.28
N PRO A 347 -29.13 -26.77 -8.47
CA PRO A 347 -28.60 -25.54 -7.89
C PRO A 347 -28.15 -24.57 -8.99
N GLY A 348 -28.41 -23.28 -8.79
CA GLY A 348 -27.72 -22.20 -9.51
C GLY A 348 -26.45 -21.82 -8.74
N VAL A 349 -25.33 -21.61 -9.42
CA VAL A 349 -24.08 -21.15 -8.81
C VAL A 349 -23.61 -19.86 -9.47
N LEU A 350 -23.31 -18.87 -8.66
CA LEU A 350 -22.69 -17.60 -9.06
C LEU A 350 -21.43 -17.38 -8.23
N ARG A 351 -20.32 -17.02 -8.87
CA ARG A 351 -19.07 -16.69 -8.18
C ARG A 351 -18.44 -15.42 -8.75
N TYR A 352 -17.97 -14.57 -7.85
CA TYR A 352 -17.09 -13.45 -8.17
C TYR A 352 -15.80 -13.59 -7.36
N ASP A 353 -14.68 -13.65 -8.06
CA ASP A 353 -13.36 -13.58 -7.43
C ASP A 353 -12.84 -12.14 -7.54
N PHE A 354 -12.19 -11.68 -6.47
CA PHE A 354 -11.61 -10.35 -6.31
C PHE A 354 -10.12 -10.51 -6.08
N GLU A 355 -9.32 -9.72 -6.80
CA GLU A 355 -7.86 -9.70 -6.67
C GLU A 355 -7.39 -8.24 -6.65
N SER A 356 -6.37 -7.95 -5.86
CA SER A 356 -5.80 -6.61 -5.71
C SER A 356 -4.27 -6.70 -5.57
N PRO A 357 -3.50 -5.74 -6.13
CA PRO A 357 -2.08 -5.64 -5.82
C PRO A 357 -1.85 -5.12 -4.38
N TYR A 358 -2.88 -4.50 -3.78
CA TYR A 358 -2.90 -4.06 -2.38
C TYR A 358 -3.48 -5.13 -1.46
N VAL A 359 -2.99 -5.19 -0.22
CA VAL A 359 -3.49 -6.13 0.80
C VAL A 359 -4.90 -5.74 1.21
N PHE A 360 -5.86 -6.67 1.21
CA PHE A 360 -7.16 -6.43 1.85
C PHE A 360 -7.02 -6.40 3.37
N VAL A 361 -7.59 -5.36 3.99
CA VAL A 361 -7.54 -5.12 5.44
C VAL A 361 -8.91 -5.11 6.11
N ASP A 362 -9.98 -4.89 5.35
CA ASP A 362 -11.36 -5.01 5.83
C ASP A 362 -12.28 -5.24 4.62
N GLY A 363 -13.56 -5.50 4.89
CA GLY A 363 -14.54 -5.56 3.84
C GLY A 363 -15.95 -5.85 4.33
N MET A 364 -16.89 -5.66 3.43
CA MET A 364 -18.30 -5.91 3.64
C MET A 364 -18.93 -6.46 2.37
N LEU A 365 -19.68 -7.55 2.52
CA LEU A 365 -20.58 -8.04 1.49
C LEU A 365 -22.02 -7.70 1.88
N THR A 366 -22.73 -7.01 1.00
CA THR A 366 -24.13 -6.64 1.22
C THR A 366 -24.99 -7.00 0.02
N GLY A 367 -26.29 -7.09 0.22
CA GLY A 367 -27.22 -7.32 -0.88
C GLY A 367 -28.63 -7.56 -0.38
N ILE A 368 -29.49 -7.91 -1.31
CA ILE A 368 -30.87 -8.32 -1.05
C ILE A 368 -31.04 -9.73 -1.60
N VAL A 369 -31.46 -10.63 -0.72
CA VAL A 369 -31.74 -12.03 -1.05
C VAL A 369 -33.25 -12.25 -1.00
N SER A 370 -33.74 -13.07 -1.92
CA SER A 370 -35.13 -13.50 -2.00
C SER A 370 -35.16 -15.02 -1.98
N VAL A 371 -35.94 -15.61 -1.07
CA VAL A 371 -36.01 -17.07 -0.87
C VAL A 371 -37.46 -17.52 -0.97
N SER A 372 -37.73 -18.52 -1.79
CA SER A 372 -39.06 -19.13 -1.92
C SER A 372 -39.30 -20.22 -0.88
N ASN A 373 -40.55 -20.69 -0.76
CA ASN A 373 -40.87 -21.80 0.13
C ASN A 373 -40.12 -23.09 -0.28
N GLY A 374 -39.27 -23.59 0.61
CA GLY A 374 -38.42 -24.77 0.35
C GLY A 374 -37.19 -24.47 -0.50
N GLY A 375 -36.92 -23.20 -0.81
CA GLY A 375 -35.68 -22.75 -1.42
C GLY A 375 -34.61 -22.38 -0.39
N SER A 376 -33.40 -22.12 -0.88
CA SER A 376 -32.32 -21.58 -0.07
C SER A 376 -31.32 -20.81 -0.92
N VAL A 377 -30.61 -19.87 -0.31
CA VAL A 377 -29.40 -19.24 -0.88
C VAL A 377 -28.28 -19.41 0.14
N VAL A 378 -27.16 -19.99 -0.26
CA VAL A 378 -25.96 -20.11 0.56
C VAL A 378 -24.90 -19.18 0.00
N CYS A 379 -24.47 -18.21 0.79
CA CYS A 379 -23.36 -17.32 0.46
C CYS A 379 -22.11 -17.80 1.20
N THR A 380 -21.08 -18.19 0.47
CA THR A 380 -19.77 -18.55 1.01
C THR A 380 -18.76 -17.50 0.55
N VAL A 381 -18.14 -16.82 1.51
CA VAL A 381 -17.03 -15.89 1.25
C VAL A 381 -15.74 -16.57 1.69
N GLU A 382 -14.84 -16.82 0.73
CA GLU A 382 -13.59 -17.52 0.93
C GLU A 382 -12.44 -16.53 0.87
N ARG A 383 -11.47 -16.69 1.76
CA ARG A 383 -10.29 -15.82 1.78
C ARG A 383 -9.42 -16.03 0.54
N PHE A 384 -9.31 -17.28 0.11
CA PHE A 384 -8.79 -17.63 -1.21
C PHE A 384 -9.75 -18.63 -1.83
N ARG A 385 -9.85 -18.64 -3.16
CA ARG A 385 -10.78 -19.51 -3.88
C ARG A 385 -10.60 -20.97 -3.45
N ASP A 386 -11.72 -21.65 -3.20
CA ASP A 386 -11.79 -23.07 -2.86
C ASP A 386 -10.95 -23.45 -1.62
N THR A 387 -10.84 -22.53 -0.65
CA THR A 387 -10.18 -22.78 0.63
C THR A 387 -11.18 -23.01 1.76
N VAL A 388 -10.72 -23.70 2.80
CA VAL A 388 -11.48 -23.89 4.05
C VAL A 388 -11.57 -22.61 4.90
N ASP A 389 -10.75 -21.61 4.60
CA ASP A 389 -10.77 -20.32 5.24
C ASP A 389 -11.92 -19.48 4.67
N SER A 390 -13.13 -19.74 5.17
CA SER A 390 -14.36 -19.14 4.65
C SER A 390 -15.36 -18.78 5.75
N VAL A 391 -16.24 -17.82 5.46
CA VAL A 391 -17.47 -17.56 6.19
C VAL A 391 -18.65 -17.96 5.33
N GLU A 392 -19.57 -18.75 5.88
CA GLU A 392 -20.80 -19.17 5.22
C GLU A 392 -22.02 -18.53 5.89
N HIS A 393 -22.96 -18.07 5.07
CA HIS A 393 -24.25 -17.58 5.51
C HIS A 393 -25.37 -18.24 4.71
N THR A 394 -26.28 -18.92 5.40
CA THR A 394 -27.40 -19.65 4.78
C THR A 394 -28.71 -18.91 4.98
N PHE A 395 -29.40 -18.66 3.88
CA PHE A 395 -30.72 -18.06 3.79
C PHE A 395 -31.74 -19.13 3.40
N ASN A 396 -32.56 -19.58 4.34
CA ASN A 396 -33.54 -20.68 4.12
C ASN A 396 -34.96 -20.34 4.62
N THR A 397 -35.15 -19.15 5.17
CA THR A 397 -36.48 -18.64 5.53
C THR A 397 -37.05 -17.92 4.31
N SER A 398 -38.29 -18.25 3.95
CA SER A 398 -38.93 -17.62 2.80
C SER A 398 -39.23 -16.14 3.05
N GLY A 399 -39.08 -15.34 2.00
CA GLY A 399 -39.19 -13.89 2.03
C GLY A 399 -38.02 -13.20 1.34
N THR A 400 -38.07 -11.86 1.34
CA THR A 400 -37.04 -10.99 0.77
C THR A 400 -36.47 -10.14 1.89
N TYR A 401 -35.16 -10.12 2.05
CA TYR A 401 -34.51 -9.36 3.12
C TYR A 401 -33.08 -8.94 2.74
N PRO A 402 -32.63 -7.79 3.27
CA PRO A 402 -31.24 -7.39 3.11
C PRO A 402 -30.31 -8.27 3.95
N PHE A 403 -29.06 -8.41 3.50
CA PHE A 403 -27.99 -9.03 4.28
C PHE A 403 -26.74 -8.16 4.32
N SER A 404 -25.92 -8.37 5.34
CA SER A 404 -24.63 -7.71 5.55
C SER A 404 -23.69 -8.71 6.22
N ILE A 405 -22.57 -9.03 5.56
CA ILE A 405 -21.57 -9.99 6.04
C ILE A 405 -20.25 -9.22 6.17
N PRO A 406 -19.83 -8.86 7.40
CA PRO A 406 -18.53 -8.24 7.63
C PRO A 406 -17.42 -9.25 7.37
N LEU A 407 -16.34 -8.81 6.73
CA LEU A 407 -15.20 -9.65 6.36
C LEU A 407 -13.99 -9.47 7.27
N VAL A 408 -14.07 -8.59 8.26
CA VAL A 408 -12.97 -8.25 9.18
C VAL A 408 -12.35 -9.48 9.85
N ASP A 409 -13.16 -10.45 10.29
CA ASP A 409 -12.65 -11.65 10.98
C ASP A 409 -12.09 -12.69 10.00
N LEU A 410 -12.61 -12.72 8.77
CA LEU A 410 -12.11 -13.58 7.70
C LEU A 410 -10.72 -13.11 7.25
N ILE A 411 -10.58 -11.80 7.01
CA ILE A 411 -9.36 -11.13 6.57
C ILE A 411 -8.34 -11.08 7.72
N ALA A 412 -8.75 -10.53 8.87
CA ALA A 412 -7.99 -10.40 10.09
C ALA A 412 -6.53 -9.89 9.87
N PRO A 413 -6.37 -8.64 9.39
CA PRO A 413 -5.11 -8.12 8.85
C PRO A 413 -3.98 -7.98 9.88
N THR A 414 -4.27 -8.14 11.17
CA THR A 414 -3.30 -7.96 12.25
C THR A 414 -2.86 -9.28 12.89
N THR A 415 -3.55 -10.38 12.60
CA THR A 415 -3.31 -11.70 13.19
C THR A 415 -3.07 -12.80 12.17
N ARG A 416 -3.33 -12.54 10.89
CA ARG A 416 -3.11 -13.48 9.78
C ARG A 416 -2.11 -12.91 8.77
N SER A 417 -1.66 -13.76 7.85
CA SER A 417 -0.89 -13.33 6.67
C SER A 417 -1.68 -12.31 5.83
N ALA A 418 -1.05 -11.62 4.88
CA ALA A 418 -1.75 -10.73 3.97
C ALA A 418 -2.75 -11.51 3.09
N SER A 419 -3.84 -10.85 2.68
CA SER A 419 -4.79 -11.38 1.70
C SER A 419 -4.84 -10.45 0.51
N TYR A 420 -4.59 -10.96 -0.70
CA TYR A 420 -4.67 -10.19 -1.95
C TYR A 420 -5.84 -10.67 -2.82
N SER A 421 -6.58 -11.66 -2.34
CA SER A 421 -7.76 -12.20 -2.98
C SER A 421 -8.89 -12.35 -1.97
N ILE A 422 -10.13 -12.38 -2.48
CA ILE A 422 -11.35 -12.85 -1.81
C ILE A 422 -12.23 -13.47 -2.89
N ALA A 423 -12.98 -14.52 -2.58
CA ALA A 423 -13.99 -15.09 -3.48
C ALA A 423 -15.36 -15.09 -2.80
N ALA A 424 -16.41 -14.64 -3.50
CA ALA A 424 -17.78 -14.74 -3.03
C ALA A 424 -18.56 -15.70 -3.95
N ARG A 425 -19.04 -16.82 -3.37
CA ARG A 425 -19.82 -17.84 -4.06
C ARG A 425 -21.24 -17.87 -3.50
N PHE A 426 -22.23 -17.89 -4.39
CA PHE A 426 -23.64 -18.04 -4.07
C PHE A 426 -24.17 -19.33 -4.68
N GLU A 427 -24.75 -20.20 -3.87
CA GLU A 427 -25.50 -21.36 -4.30
C GLU A 427 -26.99 -21.14 -4.05
N ILE A 428 -27.79 -21.20 -5.11
CA ILE A 428 -29.20 -20.82 -5.12
C ILE A 428 -30.02 -22.08 -5.42
N ILE A 429 -30.96 -22.40 -4.54
CA ILE A 429 -31.85 -23.56 -4.64
C ILE A 429 -33.31 -23.11 -4.58
N GLY A 430 -34.13 -23.73 -5.41
CA GLY A 430 -35.56 -23.48 -5.47
C GLY A 430 -35.92 -22.43 -6.51
N ARG A 431 -37.05 -22.67 -7.18
CA ARG A 431 -37.67 -21.71 -8.10
C ARG A 431 -37.99 -20.42 -7.36
N ASP A 432 -37.82 -19.27 -7.99
CA ASP A 432 -38.10 -17.94 -7.42
C ASP A 432 -37.23 -17.58 -6.19
N SER A 433 -36.15 -18.31 -5.93
CA SER A 433 -35.07 -17.91 -5.02
C SER A 433 -33.92 -17.28 -5.80
N GLY A 434 -33.18 -16.36 -5.17
CA GLY A 434 -32.03 -15.71 -5.77
C GLY A 434 -31.67 -14.37 -5.14
N LEU A 435 -31.08 -13.48 -5.95
CA LEU A 435 -30.53 -12.20 -5.50
C LEU A 435 -31.20 -11.04 -6.25
N ASP A 436 -31.55 -9.99 -5.52
CA ASP A 436 -32.02 -8.72 -6.08
C ASP A 436 -30.93 -7.66 -6.10
N SER A 437 -29.90 -7.78 -5.26
CA SER A 437 -28.71 -6.94 -5.36
C SER A 437 -27.52 -7.60 -4.70
N LEU A 438 -26.34 -7.14 -5.09
CA LEU A 438 -25.05 -7.45 -4.49
C LEU A 438 -24.18 -6.20 -4.51
N ALA A 439 -23.53 -5.91 -3.40
CA ALA A 439 -22.47 -4.92 -3.33
C ALA A 439 -21.34 -5.44 -2.44
N VAL A 440 -20.12 -5.32 -2.96
CA VAL A 440 -18.89 -5.74 -2.29
C VAL A 440 -18.04 -4.49 -2.09
N VAL A 441 -17.61 -4.27 -0.85
CA VAL A 441 -16.62 -3.25 -0.50
C VAL A 441 -15.44 -3.97 0.14
N LEU A 442 -14.24 -3.76 -0.38
CA LEU A 442 -13.00 -4.29 0.20
C LEU A 442 -12.05 -3.11 0.43
N ASP A 443 -11.67 -2.90 1.69
CA ASP A 443 -10.69 -1.88 2.04
C ASP A 443 -9.28 -2.48 1.95
N THR A 444 -8.30 -1.69 1.50
CA THR A 444 -6.90 -2.10 1.31
C THR A 444 -5.89 -1.24 2.05
#